data_AF-A0A0U1L399-F1
#
_entry.id   AF-A0A0U1L399-F1
#
_cell.length_a   1.000
_cell.length_b   1.000
_cell.length_c   1.000
_cell.angle_alpha   90.00
_cell.angle_beta   90.00
_cell.angle_gamma   90.00
#
_symmetry.space_group_name_H-M   'P 1'
#
loop_
_entity.id
_entity.type
_entity.pdbx_description
1 polymer ?
#
loop_
_entity_poly.entity_id
_entity_poly.type
_entity_poly.pdbx_seq_one_letter_code
_entity_poly.pdbx_strand_id
1 'polypeptide(L)' 'MPRKPKFKRVNWPIGTKVRMVNCYEARKHGEKVWITWEMCGSQVVRLEGYVGGFDTSCLEVVQE' A
#
# COMPACT_ATOMS: atom_id res chain seq x y z
N MET A 1 -9.42 19.64 -12.40
CA MET A 1 -9.29 18.36 -11.65
C MET A 1 -7.83 17.93 -11.73
N PRO A 2 -7.09 17.79 -10.62
CA PRO A 2 -5.72 17.31 -10.68
C PRO A 2 -5.70 15.92 -11.32
N ARG A 3 -4.80 15.72 -12.29
CA ARG A 3 -4.66 14.46 -13.03
C ARG A 3 -4.35 13.37 -12.01
N LYS A 4 -5.23 12.37 -11.87
CA LYS A 4 -4.95 11.18 -11.06
C LYS A 4 -3.61 10.60 -11.54
N PRO A 5 -2.63 10.37 -10.65
CA PRO A 5 -1.35 9.80 -11.05
C PRO A 5 -1.61 8.46 -11.74
N LYS A 6 -0.92 8.23 -12.86
CA LYS A 6 -1.05 7.03 -13.69
C LYS A 6 -0.84 5.80 -12.79
N PHE A 7 -1.81 4.88 -12.79
CA PHE A 7 -1.71 3.56 -12.16
C PHE A 7 -0.34 2.94 -12.46
N LYS A 8 0.58 3.00 -11.50
CA LYS A 8 1.79 2.19 -11.59
C LYS A 8 1.33 0.78 -11.25
N ARG A 9 1.40 -0.14 -12.20
CA ARG A 9 1.41 -1.57 -11.89
C ARG A 9 2.70 -1.84 -11.12
N VAL A 10 2.65 -1.61 -9.83
CA VAL A 10 3.73 -1.92 -8.93
C VAL A 10 3.63 -3.40 -8.63
N ASN A 11 4.65 -4.14 -9.06
CA ASN A 11 4.87 -5.52 -8.66
C ASN A 11 5.90 -5.46 -7.54
N TRP A 12 5.46 -5.16 -6.32
CA TRP A 12 6.38 -5.09 -5.19
C TRP A 12 6.64 -6.51 -4.70
N PRO A 13 7.90 -6.88 -4.38
CA PRO A 13 8.18 -8.17 -3.81
C PRO A 13 7.35 -8.38 -2.54
N ILE A 14 6.94 -9.62 -2.27
CA ILE A 14 6.25 -9.97 -1.03
C ILE A 14 7.22 -9.68 0.12
N GLY A 15 6.78 -8.93 1.13
CA GLY A 15 7.65 -8.51 2.24
C GLY A 15 8.10 -7.05 2.18
N THR A 16 7.87 -6.32 1.08
CA THR A 16 8.17 -4.89 0.99
C THR A 16 7.38 -4.11 2.04
N LYS A 17 8.10 -3.22 2.72
CA LYS A 17 7.51 -2.33 3.72
C LYS A 17 7.00 -1.07 3.07
N VAL A 18 5.75 -0.75 3.33
CA VAL A 18 5.02 0.32 2.65
C VAL A 18 4.25 1.13 3.67
N ARG A 19 4.03 2.40 3.39
CA ARG A 19 3.18 3.28 4.19
C ARG A 19 2.07 3.85 3.34
N MET A 20 0.95 4.12 3.97
CA MET A 20 -0.12 4.87 3.33
C MET A 20 0.19 6.35 3.43
N VAL A 21 0.22 7.05 2.30
CA VAL A 21 0.48 8.50 2.24
C VAL A 21 -0.70 9.30 1.73
N ASN A 22 -1.55 8.73 0.86
CA ASN A 22 -2.57 9.49 0.14
C ASN A 22 -4.00 8.91 0.21
N CYS A 23 -4.32 8.15 1.27
CA CYS A 23 -5.68 7.67 1.51
C CYS A 23 -6.27 8.24 2.82
N TYR A 24 -7.58 8.16 2.99
CA TYR A 24 -8.25 8.62 4.23
C TYR A 24 -7.69 7.89 5.47
N GLU A 25 -7.35 6.61 5.32
CA GLU A 25 -6.70 5.82 6.35
C GLU A 25 -5.25 6.25 6.61
N ALA A 26 -4.55 6.88 5.66
CA ALA A 26 -3.23 7.49 5.90
C ALA A 26 -3.31 8.62 6.95
N ARG A 27 -4.42 9.35 7.07
CA ARG A 27 -4.57 10.35 8.15
C ARG A 27 -4.66 9.73 9.53
N LYS A 28 -5.07 8.46 9.64
CA LYS A 28 -5.20 7.73 10.92
C LYS A 28 -4.08 6.72 11.16
N HIS A 29 -3.44 6.25 10.10
CA HIS A 29 -2.48 5.15 10.09
C HIS A 29 -1.25 5.43 9.21
N GLY A 30 -0.98 6.68 8.84
CA GLY A 30 0.11 7.05 7.93
C GLY A 30 1.51 6.83 8.48
N GLU A 31 1.64 6.75 9.81
CA GLU A 31 2.88 6.34 10.49
C GLU A 31 3.03 4.81 10.59
N LYS A 32 1.98 4.05 10.26
CA LYS A 32 2.06 2.59 10.31
C LYS A 32 2.67 2.03 9.04
N VAL A 33 3.57 1.07 9.23
CA VAL A 33 4.23 0.32 8.16
C VAL A 33 3.45 -0.96 7.89
N TRP A 34 3.08 -1.14 6.64
CA TRP A 34 2.38 -2.30 6.11
C TRP A 34 3.36 -3.15 5.32
N ILE A 35 3.07 -4.43 5.18
CA ILE A 35 3.88 -5.37 4.42
C ILE A 35 3.08 -5.83 3.22
N THR A 36 3.69 -5.81 2.03
CA THR A 36 3.08 -6.37 0.83
C THR A 36 2.93 -7.87 0.94
N TRP A 37 1.78 -8.34 0.50
CA TRP A 37 1.43 -9.74 0.43
C TRP A 37 0.71 -10.01 -0.88
N GLU A 38 0.85 -11.21 -1.44
CA GLU A 38 0.08 -11.62 -2.61
C GLU A 38 -1.00 -12.61 -2.18
N MET A 39 -2.26 -12.30 -2.50
CA MET A 39 -3.39 -13.19 -2.26
C MET A 39 -4.13 -13.40 -3.58
N CYS A 40 -4.18 -14.64 -4.06
CA CYS A 40 -4.86 -15.01 -5.31
C CYS A 40 -4.42 -14.18 -6.53
N GLY A 41 -3.12 -13.89 -6.67
CA GLY A 41 -2.56 -13.09 -7.77
C GLY A 41 -2.89 -11.58 -7.68
N SER A 42 -3.48 -11.14 -6.58
CA SER A 42 -3.70 -9.72 -6.28
C SER A 42 -2.76 -9.28 -5.17
N GLN A 43 -2.07 -8.16 -5.38
CA GLN A 43 -1.21 -7.57 -4.37
C GLN A 43 -2.07 -6.86 -3.31
N VAL A 44 -1.97 -7.33 -2.07
CA VAL A 44 -2.63 -6.78 -0.88
C VAL A 44 -1.56 -6.32 0.11
N VAL A 45 -1.96 -5.54 1.13
CA VAL A 45 -1.03 -5.15 2.20
C VAL A 45 -1.59 -5.56 3.55
N ARG A 46 -0.68 -5.98 4.42
CA ARG A 46 -1.00 -6.49 5.76
C ARG A 46 -0.28 -5.68 6.81
N LEU A 47 -1.02 -5.27 7.82
CA LEU A 47 -0.53 -4.71 9.07
C LEU A 47 -0.82 -5.73 10.18
N GLU A 48 -0.01 -5.73 11.24
CA GLU A 48 -0.34 -6.54 12.42
C GLU A 48 -1.70 -6.11 12.99
N GLY A 49 -2.68 -7.02 12.91
CA GLY A 49 -4.08 -6.79 13.29
C GLY A 49 -4.99 -6.19 12.21
N TYR A 50 -4.50 -5.94 10.98
CA TYR A 50 -5.30 -5.38 9.88
C TYR A 50 -4.93 -6.00 8.53
N VAL A 51 -5.92 -6.58 7.83
CA VAL A 51 -5.76 -7.12 6.47
C VAL A 51 -6.67 -6.32 5.56
N GLY A 52 -6.11 -5.71 4.51
CA GLY A 52 -6.90 -4.94 3.56
C GLY A 52 -6.28 -4.90 2.16
N GLY A 53 -7.14 -4.91 1.15
CA GLY A 53 -6.75 -4.59 -0.21
C GLY A 53 -6.73 -3.09 -0.38
N PHE A 54 -5.57 -2.51 -0.63
CA PHE A 54 -5.42 -1.06 -0.77
C PHE A 54 -4.91 -0.70 -2.16
N ASP A 55 -5.38 0.43 -2.66
CA ASP A 55 -4.91 0.96 -3.93
C ASP A 55 -3.43 1.34 -3.81
N THR A 56 -2.63 0.74 -4.67
CA THR A 56 -1.18 0.96 -4.72
C THR A 56 -0.77 2.38 -5.06
N SER A 57 -1.68 3.18 -5.64
CA SER A 57 -1.45 4.61 -5.90
C SER A 57 -1.42 5.44 -4.61
N CYS A 58 -1.93 4.92 -3.50
CA CYS A 58 -1.98 5.58 -2.20
C CYS A 58 -0.89 5.09 -1.24
N LEU A 59 -0.09 4.12 -1.69
CA LEU A 59 0.98 3.47 -0.93
C LEU A 59 2.35 3.98 -1.39
N GLU A 60 3.28 4.09 -0.46
CA GLU A 60 4.67 4.48 -0.72
C GLU A 60 5.62 3.48 -0.06
N VAL A 61 6.64 3.02 -0.78
CA VAL A 61 7.64 2.09 -0.24
C VAL A 61 8.52 2.82 0.75
N VAL A 62 8.66 2.25 1.95
CA VAL A 62 9.52 2.76 3.03
C VAL A 62 10.84 1.99 3.07
N GLN A 63 10.83 0.71 2.69
CA GLN A 63 12.02 -0.16 2.64
C GLN A 63 11.80 -1.32 1.65
N GLU A 64 12.79 -1.53 0.78
CA GLU A 64 12.92 -2.68 -0.13
C GLU A 64 13.49 -3.91 0.59
#